data_AF-A0A200PTE4-F1
#
_entry.id   AF-A0A200PTE4-F1
#
_cell.length_a   1.000
_cell.length_b   1.000
_cell.length_c   1.000
_cell.angle_alpha   90.00
_cell.angle_beta   90.00
_cell.angle_gamma   90.00
#
_symmetry.space_group_name_H-M   'P 1'
#
loop_
_entity.id
_entity.type
_entity.pdbx_description
1 polymer ?
#
loop_
_entity_poly.entity_id
_entity_poly.type
_entity_poly.pdbx_seq_one_letter_code
_entity_poly.pdbx_strand_id
1 'polypeptide(L)'
;MFKREYGFETPYYYAHAGKELAQKEVFGDVGRSYDHLLWYIDALKNTNPGSHVVLDVDPVTKNFKRFLVAFDACIQAFNSCRLLVFLDATFLKAKDKGHLMAATGKNANDGKNPRNKYIETLFDKCAYAATHSDFKRAYDDLVRVGGYKVKKFVDNVPFEHWVNAYFSGERYEEMCSNVAESFNSWISNERHMPVTSMLDQIRLKMMKMMSERREDSRTWTSYLCPKFELLLVNKNTTGRTWRVSKSRDSVFEVHSSGSHIVDLGCMSCSCNLWKVYGSLVNMLFVPFNRYEAFKNTYVHSIIPVPNFDMPSESNEDAEINPPNNPRQPGRPCTKRKENIGAVLKKPRRCSRCNKYVYHKRTTCTEALND
;
A
#
# COMPACT_ATOMS: atom_id res chain seq x y z
N MET A 1 4.75 -28.60 -7.90
CA MET A 1 3.52 -29.02 -7.20
C MET A 1 2.99 -30.27 -7.86
N PHE A 2 2.42 -30.21 -9.07
CA PHE A 2 1.91 -31.39 -9.80
C PHE A 2 2.84 -32.60 -9.92
N LYS A 3 4.08 -32.43 -10.42
CA LYS A 3 5.06 -33.53 -10.49
C LYS A 3 5.40 -34.15 -9.12
N ARG A 4 5.33 -33.33 -8.06
CA ARG A 4 5.70 -33.75 -6.69
C ARG A 4 4.54 -34.44 -5.96
N GLU A 5 3.30 -34.06 -6.26
CA GLU A 5 2.10 -34.57 -5.59
C GLU A 5 1.41 -35.70 -6.37
N TYR A 6 1.47 -35.68 -7.71
CA TYR A 6 0.68 -36.58 -8.54
C TYR A 6 1.53 -37.40 -9.55
N GLY A 7 2.86 -37.25 -9.55
CA GLY A 7 3.76 -38.09 -10.34
C GLY A 7 3.79 -37.84 -11.85
N PHE A 8 3.01 -36.89 -12.38
CA PHE A 8 3.00 -36.55 -13.81
C PHE A 8 3.58 -35.14 -14.10
N GLU A 9 4.29 -35.02 -15.23
CA GLU A 9 4.69 -33.73 -15.80
C GLU A 9 3.62 -33.22 -16.76
N THR A 10 2.94 -32.14 -16.39
CA THR A 10 2.02 -31.44 -17.29
C THR A 10 2.76 -30.35 -18.06
N PRO A 11 2.79 -30.41 -19.40
CA PRO A 11 3.31 -29.30 -20.20
C PRO A 11 2.57 -28.00 -19.88
N TYR A 12 3.31 -26.88 -19.85
CA TYR A 12 2.77 -25.58 -19.49
C TYR A 12 1.50 -25.21 -20.28
N TYR A 13 1.44 -25.56 -21.56
CA TYR A 13 0.29 -25.29 -22.42
C TYR A 13 -1.00 -25.95 -21.89
N TYR A 14 -0.96 -27.23 -21.48
CA TYR A 14 -2.12 -27.90 -20.91
C TYR A 14 -2.53 -27.33 -19.56
N ALA A 15 -1.56 -26.96 -18.71
CA ALA A 15 -1.84 -26.31 -17.43
C ALA A 15 -2.47 -24.92 -17.63
N HIS A 16 -2.03 -24.17 -18.65
CA HIS A 16 -2.62 -22.88 -19.01
C HIS A 16 -4.03 -23.03 -19.57
N ALA A 17 -4.25 -23.98 -20.49
CA ALA A 17 -5.55 -24.26 -21.06
C ALA A 17 -6.56 -24.72 -20.00
N GLY A 18 -6.14 -25.61 -19.09
CA GLY A 18 -6.97 -26.05 -17.96
C GLY A 18 -7.34 -24.91 -17.02
N LYS A 19 -6.39 -23.99 -16.75
CA LYS A 19 -6.67 -22.77 -15.99
C LYS A 19 -7.68 -21.88 -16.71
N GLU A 20 -7.52 -21.64 -18.01
CA GLU A 20 -8.46 -20.82 -18.79
C GLU A 20 -9.86 -21.43 -18.82
N LEU A 21 -9.96 -22.76 -18.93
CA LEU A 21 -11.23 -23.49 -18.87
C LEU A 21 -11.92 -23.34 -17.52
N ALA A 22 -11.20 -23.58 -16.43
CA ALA A 22 -11.73 -23.42 -15.07
C ALA A 22 -12.15 -21.96 -14.78
N GLN A 23 -11.39 -20.99 -15.30
CA GLN A 23 -11.79 -19.57 -15.19
C GLN A 23 -13.07 -19.28 -15.97
N LYS A 24 -13.26 -19.86 -17.16
CA LYS A 24 -14.48 -19.72 -17.95
C LYS A 24 -15.69 -20.37 -17.26
N GLU A 25 -15.49 -21.52 -16.61
CA GLU A 25 -16.55 -22.22 -15.88
C GLU A 25 -17.00 -21.43 -14.64
N VAL A 26 -16.06 -20.85 -13.89
CA VAL A 26 -16.38 -20.11 -12.66
C VAL A 26 -16.93 -18.70 -12.92
N PHE A 27 -16.39 -18.00 -13.93
CA PHE A 27 -16.68 -16.57 -14.15
C PHE A 27 -17.43 -16.27 -15.45
N GLY A 28 -17.76 -17.30 -16.25
CA GLY A 28 -18.37 -17.13 -17.55
C GLY A 28 -17.39 -16.65 -18.63
N ASP A 29 -17.94 -16.20 -19.76
CA ASP A 29 -17.13 -15.71 -20.87
C ASP A 29 -16.55 -14.32 -20.57
N VAL A 30 -15.24 -14.15 -20.80
CA VAL A 30 -14.52 -12.91 -20.50
C VAL A 30 -15.04 -11.73 -21.34
N GLY A 31 -15.43 -11.97 -22.60
CA GLY A 31 -16.02 -10.93 -23.46
C GLY A 31 -17.33 -10.41 -22.89
N ARG A 32 -18.19 -11.33 -22.42
CA ARG A 32 -19.48 -11.02 -21.80
C ARG A 32 -19.36 -10.21 -20.52
N SER A 33 -18.21 -10.29 -19.84
CA SER A 33 -17.99 -9.53 -18.61
C SER A 33 -18.01 -8.01 -18.82
N TYR A 34 -17.78 -7.50 -20.03
CA TYR A 34 -17.86 -6.06 -20.31
C TYR A 34 -19.30 -5.56 -20.46
N ASP A 35 -20.20 -6.36 -21.04
CA ASP A 35 -21.62 -6.00 -21.15
C ASP A 35 -22.29 -5.89 -19.78
N HIS A 36 -21.88 -6.73 -18.83
CA HIS A 36 -22.38 -6.67 -17.46
C HIS A 36 -22.00 -5.37 -16.72
N LEU A 37 -21.05 -4.57 -17.25
CA LEU A 37 -20.70 -3.28 -16.65
C LEU A 37 -21.88 -2.29 -16.68
N LEU A 38 -22.76 -2.36 -17.69
CA LEU A 38 -23.92 -1.46 -17.78
C LEU A 38 -24.91 -1.72 -16.65
N TRP A 39 -25.32 -2.98 -16.50
CA TRP A 39 -26.13 -3.41 -15.35
C TRP A 39 -25.44 -3.04 -14.02
N TYR A 40 -24.13 -3.27 -13.93
CA TYR A 40 -23.38 -3.00 -12.70
C TYR A 40 -23.36 -1.51 -12.33
N ILE A 41 -23.29 -0.60 -13.32
CA ILE A 41 -23.37 0.85 -13.09
C ILE A 41 -24.72 1.21 -12.48
N ASP A 42 -25.81 0.71 -13.06
CA ASP A 42 -27.16 1.03 -12.60
C ASP A 42 -27.40 0.46 -11.20
N ALA A 43 -27.03 -0.80 -10.98
CA ALA A 43 -27.12 -1.45 -9.68
C ALA A 43 -26.28 -0.71 -8.61
N LEU A 44 -25.06 -0.27 -8.95
CA LEU A 44 -24.21 0.53 -8.06
C LEU A 44 -24.83 1.89 -7.73
N LYS A 45 -25.31 2.62 -8.73
CA LYS A 45 -25.92 3.95 -8.51
C LYS A 45 -27.19 3.86 -7.68
N ASN A 46 -28.00 2.82 -7.87
CA ASN A 46 -29.22 2.57 -7.11
C ASN A 46 -28.94 2.21 -5.64
N THR A 47 -27.96 1.33 -5.40
CA THR A 47 -27.65 0.84 -4.05
C THR A 47 -26.74 1.78 -3.24
N ASN A 48 -25.85 2.51 -3.93
CA ASN A 48 -24.84 3.38 -3.33
C ASN A 48 -24.97 4.82 -3.89
N PRO A 49 -26.09 5.51 -3.63
CA PRO A 49 -26.30 6.87 -4.13
C PRO A 49 -25.18 7.81 -3.65
N GLY A 50 -24.82 8.78 -4.50
CA GLY A 50 -23.67 9.68 -4.28
C GLY A 50 -22.34 9.14 -4.82
N SER A 51 -22.25 7.83 -5.12
CA SER A 51 -21.04 7.25 -5.71
C SER A 51 -20.81 7.76 -7.13
N HIS A 52 -19.56 8.06 -7.45
CA HIS A 52 -19.17 8.50 -8.78
C HIS A 52 -18.76 7.30 -9.62
N VAL A 53 -19.51 7.02 -10.69
CA VAL A 53 -19.26 5.90 -11.60
C VAL A 53 -19.20 6.41 -13.03
N VAL A 54 -18.09 6.11 -13.70
CA VAL A 54 -17.83 6.54 -15.09
C VAL A 54 -17.36 5.34 -15.90
N LEU A 55 -18.01 5.13 -17.04
CA LEU A 55 -17.61 4.15 -18.04
C LEU A 55 -17.36 4.90 -19.34
N ASP A 56 -16.13 4.80 -19.85
CA ASP A 56 -15.77 5.35 -21.16
C ASP A 56 -15.62 4.20 -22.15
N VAL A 57 -16.33 4.34 -23.27
CA VAL A 57 -16.33 3.41 -24.38
C VAL A 57 -16.01 4.20 -25.66
N ASP A 58 -15.33 3.56 -26.60
CA ASP A 58 -15.15 4.13 -27.92
C ASP A 58 -16.50 4.28 -28.64
N PRO A 59 -16.88 5.48 -29.11
CA PRO A 59 -18.22 5.71 -29.65
C PRO A 59 -18.47 4.95 -30.95
N VAL A 60 -17.42 4.63 -31.71
CA VAL A 60 -17.51 3.95 -33.02
C VAL A 60 -17.34 2.45 -32.86
N THR A 61 -16.25 2.02 -32.23
CA THR A 61 -15.90 0.59 -32.13
C THR A 61 -16.58 -0.12 -30.96
N LYS A 62 -17.23 0.63 -30.07
CA LYS A 62 -17.77 0.13 -28.79
C LYS A 62 -16.72 -0.53 -27.88
N ASN A 63 -15.43 -0.34 -28.14
CA ASN A 63 -14.36 -0.90 -27.32
C ASN A 63 -14.26 -0.19 -25.97
N PHE A 64 -14.17 -0.97 -24.90
CA PHE A 64 -13.90 -0.49 -23.55
C PHE A 64 -12.60 0.35 -23.47
N LYS A 65 -12.67 1.53 -22.83
CA LYS A 65 -11.49 2.38 -22.56
C LYS A 65 -11.12 2.42 -21.08
N ARG A 66 -12.08 2.77 -20.21
CA ARG A 66 -11.87 2.80 -18.76
C ARG A 66 -13.17 2.68 -17.99
N PHE A 67 -13.05 2.19 -16.77
CA PHE A 67 -14.09 2.18 -15.76
C PHE A 67 -13.54 2.81 -14.49
N LEU A 68 -14.25 3.78 -13.93
CA LEU A 68 -13.92 4.43 -12.67
C LEU A 68 -15.09 4.28 -11.71
N VAL A 69 -14.77 3.87 -10.47
CA VAL A 69 -15.70 3.87 -9.34
C VAL A 69 -15.03 4.58 -8.17
N ALA A 70 -15.70 5.60 -7.65
CA ALA A 70 -15.41 6.18 -6.35
C ALA A 70 -16.69 6.07 -5.51
N PHE A 71 -16.71 5.10 -4.58
CA PHE A 71 -17.83 4.93 -3.67
C PHE A 71 -18.00 6.18 -2.80
N ASP A 72 -19.23 6.63 -2.62
CA ASP A 72 -19.54 7.77 -1.75
C ASP A 72 -18.96 7.59 -0.36
N ALA A 73 -19.08 6.37 0.21
CA ALA A 73 -18.48 6.03 1.48
C ALA A 73 -16.97 6.29 1.53
N CYS A 74 -16.23 6.03 0.44
CA CYS A 74 -14.80 6.31 0.35
C CYS A 74 -14.49 7.80 0.14
N ILE A 75 -15.33 8.52 -0.63
CA ILE A 75 -15.21 9.96 -0.83
C ILE A 75 -15.38 10.69 0.51
N GLN A 76 -16.43 10.36 1.26
CA GLN A 76 -16.68 10.94 2.58
C GLN A 76 -15.61 10.52 3.60
N ALA A 77 -15.17 9.27 3.58
CA ALA A 77 -14.12 8.75 4.45
C ALA A 77 -12.80 9.54 4.34
N PHE A 78 -12.45 10.00 3.12
CA PHE A 78 -11.20 10.69 2.88
C PHE A 78 -11.06 11.98 3.69
N ASN A 79 -12.17 12.67 4.01
CA ASN A 79 -12.16 13.86 4.85
C ASN A 79 -11.70 13.59 6.29
N SER A 80 -11.74 12.33 6.74
CA SER A 80 -11.27 11.90 8.06
C SER A 80 -9.96 11.09 7.99
N CYS A 81 -9.44 10.84 6.79
CA CYS A 81 -8.12 10.25 6.58
C CYS A 81 -7.03 11.32 6.70
N ARG A 82 -5.77 10.87 6.82
CA ARG A 82 -4.63 11.77 6.56
C ARG A 82 -4.78 12.35 5.15
N LEU A 83 -4.52 13.65 5.00
CA LEU A 83 -4.65 14.41 3.75
C LEU A 83 -3.54 14.06 2.73
N LEU A 84 -3.40 12.77 2.43
CA LEU A 84 -2.42 12.21 1.53
C LEU A 84 -3.08 11.07 0.74
N VAL A 85 -3.06 11.20 -0.59
CA VAL A 85 -3.54 10.17 -1.52
C VAL A 85 -2.35 9.49 -2.18
N PHE A 86 -2.32 8.16 -2.11
CA PHE A 86 -1.37 7.34 -2.85
C PHE A 86 -2.04 6.84 -4.12
N LEU A 87 -1.44 7.17 -5.25
CA LEU A 87 -1.84 6.66 -6.57
C LEU A 87 -0.85 5.58 -7.00
N ASP A 88 -1.36 4.43 -7.39
CA ASP A 88 -0.53 3.38 -7.98
C ASP A 88 -1.31 2.59 -9.02
N ALA A 89 -0.57 2.06 -9.99
CA ALA A 89 -1.10 1.29 -11.09
C ALA A 89 -0.48 -0.10 -11.11
N THR A 90 -1.32 -1.12 -11.25
CA THR A 90 -0.87 -2.50 -11.30
C THR A 90 -1.41 -3.21 -12.52
N PHE A 91 -0.57 -4.06 -13.13
CA PHE A 91 -0.96 -4.82 -14.31
C PHE A 91 -2.03 -5.84 -13.96
N LEU A 92 -3.10 -5.83 -14.76
CA LEU A 92 -4.08 -6.91 -14.79
C LEU A 92 -3.45 -8.16 -15.41
N LYS A 93 -3.87 -9.31 -14.89
CA LYS A 93 -3.37 -10.64 -15.29
C LYS A 93 -4.44 -11.49 -15.97
N ALA A 94 -5.64 -10.91 -16.18
CA ALA A 94 -6.71 -11.47 -16.98
C ALA A 94 -6.36 -11.45 -18.48
N LYS A 95 -7.23 -12.06 -19.30
CA LYS A 95 -7.03 -12.27 -20.74
C LYS A 95 -6.77 -10.98 -21.51
N ASP A 96 -7.53 -9.94 -21.24
CA ASP A 96 -7.52 -8.67 -22.00
C ASP A 96 -6.49 -7.66 -21.49
N LYS A 97 -5.74 -8.05 -20.44
CA LYS A 97 -4.69 -7.27 -19.78
C LYS A 97 -5.20 -5.87 -19.39
N GLY A 98 -4.33 -4.88 -19.29
CA GLY A 98 -4.66 -3.52 -18.83
C GLY A 98 -4.05 -3.18 -17.47
N HIS A 99 -4.48 -2.05 -16.92
CA HIS A 99 -3.99 -1.54 -15.64
C HIS A 99 -5.18 -1.26 -14.73
N LEU A 100 -5.07 -1.71 -13.48
CA LEU A 100 -5.92 -1.22 -12.41
C LEU A 100 -5.17 -0.11 -11.67
N MET A 101 -5.77 1.07 -11.63
CA MET A 101 -5.27 2.19 -10.85
C MET A 101 -6.06 2.26 -9.54
N ALA A 102 -5.36 2.49 -8.44
CA ALA A 102 -5.95 2.64 -7.12
C ALA A 102 -5.52 3.97 -6.49
N ALA A 103 -6.50 4.68 -5.94
CA ALA A 103 -6.28 5.79 -5.04
C ALA A 103 -6.53 5.29 -3.60
N THR A 104 -5.51 5.38 -2.76
CA THR A 104 -5.57 4.89 -1.37
C THR A 104 -5.21 6.00 -0.39
N GLY A 105 -5.91 6.07 0.74
CA GLY A 105 -5.60 6.98 1.84
C GLY A 105 -5.13 6.21 3.08
N LYS A 106 -4.65 6.94 4.10
CA LYS A 106 -4.34 6.36 5.41
C LYS A 106 -5.38 6.79 6.45
N ASN A 107 -5.92 5.81 7.18
CA ASN A 107 -6.78 6.09 8.32
C ASN A 107 -5.96 6.55 9.54
N ALA A 108 -6.67 6.94 10.60
CA ALA A 108 -6.09 7.45 11.83
C ALA A 108 -5.32 6.42 12.68
N ASN A 109 -5.36 5.13 12.36
CA ASN A 109 -4.65 4.08 13.10
C ASN A 109 -3.42 3.51 12.32
N ASP A 110 -3.21 3.94 11.07
CA ASP A 110 -2.18 3.43 10.16
C ASP A 110 -0.78 4.08 10.35
N GLY A 111 -0.33 4.16 11.61
CA GLY A 111 1.03 4.58 11.96
C GLY A 111 2.11 3.58 11.46
N LYS A 112 3.39 3.91 11.60
CA LYS A 112 4.48 2.95 11.28
C LYS A 112 4.73 2.00 12.44
N ASN A 113 5.01 0.73 12.13
CA ASN A 113 5.70 -0.16 13.06
C ASN A 113 7.21 -0.01 12.83
N PRO A 114 8.04 0.08 13.88
CA PRO A 114 9.48 0.04 13.72
C PRO A 114 9.89 -1.29 13.08
N ARG A 115 10.63 -1.22 11.96
CA ARG A 115 11.20 -2.41 11.31
C ARG A 115 12.47 -2.83 12.06
N ASN A 116 12.59 -4.12 12.33
CA ASN A 116 13.64 -4.67 13.20
C ASN A 116 14.88 -5.14 12.42
N LYS A 117 15.44 -4.26 11.59
CA LYS A 117 16.68 -4.53 10.84
C LYS A 117 17.63 -3.35 10.98
N TYR A 118 18.78 -3.59 11.63
CA TYR A 118 19.73 -2.57 12.07
C TYR A 118 20.11 -1.51 11.02
N ILE A 119 20.47 -1.91 9.78
CA ILE A 119 20.79 -0.96 8.70
C ILE A 119 19.57 -0.18 8.24
N GLU A 120 18.41 -0.83 8.10
CA GLU A 120 17.16 -0.15 7.74
C GLU A 120 16.79 0.89 8.82
N THR A 121 17.03 0.57 10.09
CA THR A 121 16.81 1.50 11.21
C THR A 121 17.76 2.71 11.16
N LEU A 122 19.02 2.55 10.73
CA LEU A 122 19.94 3.68 10.56
C LEU A 122 19.56 4.56 9.37
N PHE A 123 19.12 3.94 8.27
CA PHE A 123 18.58 4.67 7.12
C PHE A 123 17.30 5.43 7.49
N ASP A 124 16.41 4.80 8.26
CA ASP A 124 15.21 5.46 8.79
C ASP A 124 15.59 6.65 9.66
N LYS A 125 16.63 6.58 10.51
CA LYS A 125 17.10 7.76 11.26
C LYS A 125 17.55 8.90 10.36
N CYS A 126 18.18 8.60 9.21
CA CYS A 126 18.58 9.60 8.23
C CYS A 126 17.34 10.24 7.57
N ALA A 127 16.46 9.42 6.99
CA ALA A 127 15.23 9.86 6.33
C ALA A 127 14.32 10.67 7.29
N TYR A 128 14.23 10.13 8.50
CA TYR A 128 13.79 10.65 9.79
C TYR A 128 14.13 12.09 10.17
N ALA A 129 15.35 12.49 9.85
CA ALA A 129 16.03 13.53 10.59
C ALA A 129 15.29 14.87 10.50
N ALA A 130 15.01 15.45 11.67
CA ALA A 130 14.27 16.71 11.79
C ALA A 130 15.15 17.96 11.64
N THR A 131 16.46 17.78 11.73
CA THR A 131 17.45 18.84 11.60
C THR A 131 18.61 18.36 10.73
N HIS A 132 19.32 19.29 10.09
CA HIS A 132 20.56 18.97 9.36
C HIS A 132 21.60 18.32 10.27
N SER A 133 21.65 18.71 11.55
CA SER A 133 22.55 18.13 12.54
C SER A 133 22.21 16.67 12.87
N ASP A 134 20.93 16.35 13.05
CA ASP A 134 20.47 14.97 13.25
C ASP A 134 20.72 14.11 12.02
N PHE A 135 20.51 14.68 10.84
CA PHE A 135 20.81 14.00 9.58
C PHE A 135 22.29 13.67 9.49
N LYS A 136 23.17 14.63 9.74
CA LYS A 136 24.62 14.42 9.69
C LYS A 136 25.07 13.31 10.63
N ARG A 137 24.61 13.34 11.88
CA ARG A 137 24.91 12.28 12.86
C ARG A 137 24.41 10.90 12.41
N ALA A 138 23.17 10.83 11.93
CA ALA A 138 22.59 9.58 11.43
C ALA A 138 23.30 9.05 10.17
N TYR A 139 23.69 9.97 9.27
CA TYR A 139 24.44 9.67 8.05
C TYR A 139 25.83 9.12 8.39
N ASP A 140 26.55 9.75 9.32
CA ASP A 140 27.86 9.28 9.76
C ASP A 140 27.78 7.87 10.36
N ASP A 141 26.77 7.61 11.19
CA ASP A 141 26.49 6.26 11.72
C ASP A 141 26.17 5.26 10.61
N LEU A 142 25.33 5.64 9.64
CA LEU A 142 24.94 4.80 8.51
C LEU A 142 26.14 4.46 7.61
N VAL A 143 27.00 5.43 7.32
CA VAL A 143 28.22 5.25 6.52
C VAL A 143 29.25 4.42 7.27
N ARG A 144 29.41 4.63 8.58
CA ARG A 144 30.33 3.84 9.41
C ARG A 144 29.97 2.35 9.39
N VAL A 145 28.69 2.02 9.47
CA VAL A 145 28.21 0.61 9.48
C VAL A 145 28.11 0.05 8.05
N GLY A 146 27.59 0.82 7.11
CA GLY A 146 27.31 0.41 5.74
C GLY A 146 28.52 0.47 4.78
N GLY A 147 29.57 1.18 5.18
CA GLY A 147 30.79 1.39 4.41
C GLY A 147 30.59 2.15 3.10
N TYR A 148 31.60 2.07 2.23
CA TYR A 148 31.66 2.83 0.97
C TYR A 148 30.46 2.60 0.05
N LYS A 149 29.90 1.39 0.00
CA LYS A 149 28.76 1.08 -0.88
C LYS A 149 27.51 1.86 -0.49
N VAL A 150 27.24 1.97 0.81
CA VAL A 150 26.11 2.75 1.32
C VAL A 150 26.37 4.23 1.12
N LYS A 151 27.57 4.72 1.44
CA LYS A 151 27.96 6.11 1.18
C LYS A 151 27.71 6.51 -0.28
N LYS A 152 28.23 5.73 -1.23
CA LYS A 152 28.06 5.96 -2.66
C LYS A 152 26.59 5.96 -3.09
N PHE A 153 25.77 5.07 -2.54
CA PHE A 153 24.34 5.04 -2.83
C PHE A 153 23.63 6.30 -2.32
N VAL A 154 23.86 6.66 -1.05
CA VAL A 154 23.21 7.77 -0.37
C VAL A 154 23.59 9.11 -1.01
N ASP A 155 24.87 9.31 -1.35
CA ASP A 155 25.37 10.54 -1.97
C ASP A 155 24.85 10.76 -3.40
N ASN A 156 24.42 9.69 -4.09
CA ASN A 156 23.89 9.77 -5.45
C ASN A 156 22.39 10.11 -5.51
N VAL A 157 21.70 10.23 -4.38
CA VAL A 157 20.27 10.55 -4.32
C VAL A 157 20.08 11.92 -3.64
N PRO A 158 19.54 12.93 -4.32
CA PRO A 158 19.31 14.26 -3.74
C PRO A 158 18.53 14.18 -2.43
N PHE A 159 19.05 14.79 -1.37
CA PHE A 159 18.49 14.65 -0.01
C PHE A 159 17.08 15.23 0.12
N GLU A 160 16.76 16.28 -0.64
CA GLU A 160 15.42 16.86 -0.74
C GLU A 160 14.33 15.84 -1.12
N HIS A 161 14.70 14.73 -1.77
CA HIS A 161 13.75 13.69 -2.18
C HIS A 161 13.46 12.67 -1.08
N TRP A 162 14.28 12.54 -0.04
CA TRP A 162 14.14 11.46 0.94
C TRP A 162 14.59 11.78 2.36
N VAL A 163 14.93 13.03 2.68
CA VAL A 163 15.30 13.46 4.04
C VAL A 163 14.39 14.61 4.46
N ASN A 164 13.72 14.46 5.62
CA ASN A 164 12.78 15.47 6.12
C ASN A 164 13.45 16.83 6.33
N ALA A 165 14.66 16.88 6.89
CA ALA A 165 15.40 18.12 7.11
C ALA A 165 15.67 18.95 5.82
N TYR A 166 15.65 18.32 4.63
CA TYR A 166 15.92 18.98 3.35
C TYR A 166 14.65 19.16 2.50
N PHE A 167 13.52 18.59 2.91
CA PHE A 167 12.28 18.66 2.15
C PHE A 167 11.45 19.89 2.58
N SER A 168 10.98 20.67 1.60
CA SER A 168 10.28 21.94 1.86
C SER A 168 8.82 21.79 2.25
N GLY A 169 8.19 20.63 2.03
CA GLY A 169 6.78 20.37 2.34
C GLY A 169 6.55 19.46 3.56
N GLU A 170 5.29 19.09 3.79
CA GLU A 170 4.90 18.15 4.84
C GLU A 170 4.75 16.73 4.26
N ARG A 171 5.52 15.76 4.77
CA ARG A 171 5.44 14.35 4.32
C ARG A 171 4.45 13.49 5.09
N TYR A 172 3.84 14.00 6.16
CA TYR A 172 2.94 13.26 7.05
C TYR A 172 3.51 11.89 7.51
N GLU A 173 4.81 11.87 7.79
CA GLU A 173 5.61 10.69 8.16
C GLU A 173 5.83 9.67 7.03
N GLU A 174 5.43 9.94 5.80
CA GLU A 174 5.49 8.97 4.71
C GLU A 174 6.68 9.16 3.76
N MET A 175 7.47 8.10 3.62
CA MET A 175 8.68 8.07 2.78
C MET A 175 8.56 7.06 1.64
N CYS A 176 7.51 6.25 1.63
CA CYS A 176 7.30 5.19 0.65
C CYS A 176 5.81 5.05 0.36
N SER A 177 5.49 4.62 -0.85
CA SER A 177 4.14 4.23 -1.28
C SER A 177 3.71 2.85 -0.74
N ASN A 178 4.06 2.52 0.51
CA ASN A 178 3.80 1.19 1.08
C ASN A 178 2.30 0.82 1.06
N VAL A 179 1.42 1.81 1.21
CA VAL A 179 -0.04 1.62 1.18
C VAL A 179 -0.49 1.06 -0.16
N ALA A 180 0.06 1.59 -1.26
CA ALA A 180 -0.21 1.09 -2.61
C ALA A 180 0.32 -0.34 -2.82
N GLU A 181 1.52 -0.65 -2.30
CA GLU A 181 2.07 -2.01 -2.40
C GLU A 181 1.22 -3.03 -1.61
N SER A 182 0.76 -2.64 -0.41
CA SER A 182 -0.17 -3.44 0.40
C SER A 182 -1.50 -3.67 -0.33
N PHE A 183 -2.07 -2.64 -0.95
CA PHE A 183 -3.29 -2.76 -1.76
C PHE A 183 -3.09 -3.75 -2.91
N ASN A 184 -2.02 -3.61 -3.70
CA ASN A 184 -1.72 -4.52 -4.82
C ASN A 184 -1.54 -5.98 -4.39
N SER A 185 -0.99 -6.20 -3.20
CA SER A 185 -0.91 -7.54 -2.60
C SER A 185 -2.29 -8.05 -2.19
N TRP A 186 -3.11 -7.18 -1.59
CA TRP A 186 -4.47 -7.50 -1.12
C TRP A 186 -5.41 -7.92 -2.25
N ILE A 187 -5.28 -7.32 -3.44
CA ILE A 187 -6.09 -7.65 -4.62
C ILE A 187 -5.40 -8.61 -5.60
N SER A 188 -4.35 -9.32 -5.15
CA SER A 188 -3.48 -10.06 -6.05
C SER A 188 -4.18 -11.18 -6.83
N ASN A 189 -5.23 -11.78 -6.27
CA ASN A 189 -6.03 -12.83 -6.89
C ASN A 189 -7.02 -12.25 -7.89
N GLU A 190 -7.69 -11.16 -7.53
CA GLU A 190 -8.74 -10.51 -8.32
C GLU A 190 -8.22 -9.99 -9.66
N ARG A 191 -6.93 -9.64 -9.74
CA ARG A 191 -6.29 -9.25 -11.00
C ARG A 191 -6.33 -10.30 -12.12
N HIS A 192 -6.68 -11.55 -11.79
CA HIS A 192 -6.81 -12.62 -12.78
C HIS A 192 -8.26 -12.83 -13.25
N MET A 193 -9.23 -12.12 -12.65
CA MET A 193 -10.66 -12.27 -12.93
C MET A 193 -11.10 -11.38 -14.10
N PRO A 194 -12.23 -11.71 -14.77
CA PRO A 194 -12.88 -10.80 -15.72
C PRO A 194 -13.28 -9.47 -15.07
N VAL A 195 -13.51 -8.42 -15.87
CA VAL A 195 -13.59 -7.03 -15.37
C VAL A 195 -14.71 -6.85 -14.33
N THR A 196 -15.92 -7.32 -14.61
CA THR A 196 -17.07 -7.17 -13.70
C THR A 196 -16.88 -8.00 -12.42
N SER A 197 -16.42 -9.25 -12.52
CA SER A 197 -16.12 -10.07 -11.34
C SER A 197 -14.99 -9.48 -10.49
N MET A 198 -13.96 -8.90 -11.13
CA MET A 198 -12.87 -8.23 -10.42
C MET A 198 -13.39 -7.02 -9.64
N LEU A 199 -14.19 -6.17 -10.28
CA LEU A 199 -14.78 -4.99 -9.64
C LEU A 199 -15.64 -5.39 -8.45
N ASP A 200 -16.49 -6.41 -8.62
CA ASP A 200 -17.39 -6.84 -7.54
C ASP A 200 -16.64 -7.49 -6.37
N GLN A 201 -15.62 -8.29 -6.65
CA GLN A 201 -14.78 -8.89 -5.59
C GLN A 201 -13.97 -7.82 -4.84
N ILE A 202 -13.48 -6.79 -5.52
CA ILE A 202 -12.84 -5.64 -4.87
C ILE A 202 -13.85 -4.89 -4.00
N ARG A 203 -15.07 -4.63 -4.51
CA ARG A 203 -16.16 -4.01 -3.73
C ARG A 203 -16.46 -4.82 -2.47
N LEU A 204 -16.63 -6.14 -2.57
CA LEU A 204 -16.90 -7.02 -1.43
C LEU A 204 -15.77 -6.98 -0.39
N LYS A 205 -14.52 -6.99 -0.85
CA LYS A 205 -13.34 -6.84 0.02
C LYS A 205 -13.34 -5.50 0.76
N MET A 206 -13.63 -4.40 0.07
CA MET A 206 -13.73 -3.07 0.67
C MET A 206 -14.90 -2.99 1.66
N MET A 207 -16.07 -3.48 1.28
CA MET A 207 -17.27 -3.54 2.12
C MET A 207 -17.00 -4.29 3.43
N LYS A 208 -16.43 -5.50 3.34
CA LYS A 208 -16.08 -6.31 4.50
C LYS A 208 -15.05 -5.60 5.39
N MET A 209 -13.98 -5.07 4.80
CA MET A 209 -12.95 -4.33 5.55
C MET A 209 -13.56 -3.13 6.28
N MET A 210 -14.40 -2.32 5.63
CA MET A 210 -15.03 -1.16 6.27
C MET A 210 -15.97 -1.58 7.42
N SER A 211 -16.71 -2.69 7.24
CA SER A 211 -17.55 -3.25 8.30
C SER A 211 -16.73 -3.70 9.50
N GLU A 212 -15.67 -4.48 9.29
CA GLU A 212 -14.77 -4.96 10.35
C GLU A 212 -14.15 -3.78 11.11
N ARG A 213 -13.65 -2.76 10.41
CA ARG A 213 -13.06 -1.56 11.02
C ARG A 213 -14.06 -0.76 11.83
N ARG A 214 -15.32 -0.74 11.42
CA ARG A 214 -16.39 -0.11 12.20
C ARG A 214 -16.64 -0.87 13.50
N GLU A 215 -16.71 -2.19 13.46
CA GLU A 215 -16.85 -3.01 14.67
C GLU A 215 -15.63 -2.85 15.59
N ASP A 216 -14.41 -2.85 15.04
CA ASP A 216 -13.18 -2.55 15.81
C ASP A 216 -13.34 -1.22 16.57
N SER A 217 -13.77 -0.16 15.87
CA SER A 217 -13.95 1.17 16.46
C SER A 217 -14.98 1.21 17.60
N ARG A 218 -15.96 0.32 17.63
CA ARG A 218 -16.95 0.26 18.71
C ARG A 218 -16.36 -0.29 20.00
N THR A 219 -15.30 -1.09 19.89
CA THR A 219 -14.60 -1.65 21.05
C THR A 219 -13.61 -0.66 21.68
N TRP A 220 -13.27 0.43 20.99
CA TRP A 220 -12.29 1.39 21.46
C TRP A 220 -12.96 2.44 22.34
N THR A 221 -12.44 2.61 23.56
CA THR A 221 -12.93 3.57 24.55
C THR A 221 -11.96 4.72 24.81
N SER A 222 -10.75 4.64 24.27
CA SER A 222 -9.71 5.65 24.46
C SER A 222 -9.83 6.81 23.48
N TYR A 223 -9.20 7.94 23.84
CA TYR A 223 -9.22 9.17 23.05
C TYR A 223 -8.39 9.07 21.76
N LEU A 224 -7.31 8.29 21.79
CA LEU A 224 -6.40 8.06 20.66
C LEU A 224 -6.66 6.69 20.03
N CYS A 225 -6.34 6.52 18.75
CA CYS A 225 -6.32 5.17 18.19
C CYS A 225 -5.28 4.28 18.90
N PRO A 226 -5.51 2.95 19.04
CA PRO A 226 -4.67 2.06 19.85
C PRO A 226 -3.18 2.14 19.54
N LYS A 227 -2.82 2.33 18.26
CA LYS A 227 -1.42 2.46 17.86
C LYS A 227 -0.76 3.73 18.40
N PHE A 228 -1.48 4.85 18.39
CA PHE A 228 -1.00 6.13 18.90
C PHE A 228 -0.97 6.14 20.42
N GLU A 229 -1.94 5.49 21.06
CA GLU A 229 -1.93 5.26 22.51
C GLU A 229 -0.70 4.44 22.94
N LEU A 230 -0.39 3.34 22.24
CA LEU A 230 0.81 2.55 22.48
C LEU A 230 2.10 3.39 22.30
N LEU A 231 2.17 4.22 21.25
CA LEU A 231 3.30 5.12 21.03
C LEU A 231 3.44 6.15 22.18
N LEU A 232 2.32 6.73 22.64
CA LEU A 232 2.28 7.66 23.76
C LEU A 232 2.79 7.00 25.05
N VAL A 233 2.30 5.79 25.37
CA VAL A 233 2.73 5.03 26.56
C VAL A 233 4.22 4.71 26.51
N ASN A 234 4.74 4.28 25.36
CA ASN A 234 6.17 3.99 25.19
C ASN A 234 7.03 5.25 25.38
N LYS A 235 6.60 6.39 24.82
CA LYS A 235 7.32 7.66 24.95
C LYS A 235 7.25 8.21 26.37
N ASN A 236 6.11 8.12 27.04
CA ASN A 236 5.96 8.50 28.44
C ASN A 236 6.91 7.67 29.32
N THR A 237 6.92 6.36 29.14
CA THR A 237 7.84 5.45 29.85
C THR A 237 9.30 5.85 29.66
N THR A 238 9.69 6.23 28.43
CA THR A 238 11.05 6.72 28.14
C THR A 238 11.33 8.08 28.80
N GLY A 239 10.35 8.97 28.80
CA GLY A 239 10.46 10.34 29.32
C GLY A 239 10.52 10.44 30.84
N ARG A 240 10.12 9.40 31.59
CA ARG A 240 10.16 9.36 33.06
C ARG A 240 11.55 9.61 33.66
N THR A 241 12.60 9.33 32.91
CA THR A 241 13.99 9.52 33.36
C THR A 241 14.54 10.91 33.03
N TRP A 242 13.79 11.74 32.29
CA TRP A 242 14.25 13.06 31.85
C TRP A 242 14.05 14.09 32.95
N ARG A 243 14.99 15.03 33.05
CA ARG A 243 14.90 16.16 33.99
C ARG A 243 14.39 17.38 33.25
N VAL A 244 13.55 18.19 33.89
CA VAL A 244 12.95 19.38 33.28
C VAL A 244 13.26 20.59 34.14
N SER A 245 13.76 21.65 33.53
CA SER A 245 14.01 22.95 34.17
C SER A 245 13.11 24.01 33.54
N LYS A 246 12.30 24.72 34.34
CA LYS A 246 11.43 25.78 33.85
C LYS A 246 12.23 27.08 33.69
N SER A 247 12.14 27.72 32.52
CA SER A 247 12.74 29.03 32.26
C SER A 247 11.70 30.15 32.37
N ARG A 248 10.55 29.99 31.71
CA ARG A 248 9.40 30.92 31.72
C ARG A 248 8.10 30.14 31.79
N ASP A 249 6.95 30.81 31.84
CA ASP A 249 5.64 30.15 32.00
C ASP A 249 5.35 29.04 30.99
N SER A 250 5.71 29.24 29.73
CA SER A 250 5.56 28.22 28.69
C SER A 250 6.87 27.56 28.25
N VAL A 251 8.03 28.01 28.74
CA VAL A 251 9.35 27.61 28.19
C VAL A 251 10.11 26.76 29.20
N PHE A 252 10.56 25.59 28.74
CA PHE A 252 11.23 24.56 29.52
C PHE A 252 12.50 24.10 28.81
N GLU A 253 13.51 23.74 29.59
CA GLU A 253 14.66 22.97 29.13
C GLU A 253 14.50 21.53 29.60
N VAL A 254 14.44 20.60 28.64
CA VAL A 254 14.27 19.17 28.87
C VAL A 254 15.61 18.47 28.64
N HIS A 255 16.11 17.82 29.69
CA HIS A 255 17.39 17.13 29.73
C HIS A 255 17.18 15.63 29.52
N SER A 256 17.54 15.16 28.33
CA SER A 256 17.46 13.75 27.91
C SER A 256 18.87 13.20 27.64
N SER A 257 19.14 12.64 26.45
CA SER A 257 20.52 12.41 25.98
C SER A 257 21.23 13.70 25.56
N GLY A 258 20.45 14.75 25.31
CA GLY A 258 20.88 16.14 25.16
C GLY A 258 19.80 17.09 25.72
N SER A 259 20.15 18.37 25.84
CA SER A 259 19.23 19.40 26.34
C SER A 259 18.47 20.05 25.18
N HIS A 260 17.16 20.14 25.33
CA HIS A 260 16.26 20.71 24.32
C HIS A 260 15.37 21.78 24.93
N ILE A 261 15.17 22.88 24.19
CA ILE A 261 14.22 23.93 24.56
C ILE A 261 12.85 23.50 24.05
N VAL A 262 11.85 23.54 24.93
CA VAL A 262 10.44 23.23 24.64
C VAL A 262 9.61 24.43 25.05
N ASP A 263 8.88 25.01 24.11
CA ASP A 263 7.93 26.09 24.35
C ASP A 263 6.51 25.58 24.10
N LEU A 264 5.74 25.43 25.18
CA LEU A 264 4.36 24.97 25.15
C LEU A 264 3.38 26.03 24.61
N GLY A 265 3.74 27.32 24.65
CA GLY A 265 2.89 28.43 24.27
C GLY A 265 2.82 28.60 22.76
N CYS A 266 3.97 28.48 22.08
CA CYS A 266 4.05 28.49 20.61
C CYS A 266 4.11 27.09 19.98
N MET A 267 3.95 26.04 20.80
CA MET A 267 4.02 24.65 20.37
C MET A 267 5.29 24.31 19.58
N SER A 268 6.48 24.64 20.12
CA SER A 268 7.76 24.42 19.45
C SER A 268 8.84 23.74 20.31
N CYS A 269 9.76 23.00 19.67
CA CYS A 269 10.90 22.34 20.32
C CYS A 269 12.16 22.56 19.50
N SER A 270 13.30 22.84 20.13
CA SER A 270 14.60 22.97 19.44
C SER A 270 15.04 21.68 18.75
N CYS A 271 14.48 20.55 19.15
CA CYS A 271 14.64 19.25 18.48
C CYS A 271 13.96 19.17 17.11
N ASN A 272 13.14 20.17 16.71
CA ASN A 272 12.27 20.18 15.53
C ASN A 272 11.35 18.97 15.37
N LEU A 273 11.32 18.02 16.32
CA LEU A 273 10.40 16.90 16.33
C LEU A 273 8.95 17.39 16.37
N TRP A 274 8.69 18.58 16.95
CA TRP A 274 7.37 19.19 16.91
C TRP A 274 6.93 19.55 15.49
N LYS A 275 7.86 19.99 14.62
CA LYS A 275 7.58 20.26 13.20
C LYS A 275 7.46 18.99 12.37
N VAL A 276 8.22 17.94 12.69
CA VAL A 276 8.26 16.70 11.87
C VAL A 276 7.21 15.68 12.26
N TYR A 277 6.95 15.51 13.55
CA TYR A 277 6.06 14.48 14.08
C TYR A 277 4.78 15.07 14.67
N GLY A 278 4.76 16.38 14.92
CA GLY A 278 4.00 16.88 16.04
C GLY A 278 4.55 16.32 17.36
N SER A 279 4.60 17.10 18.43
CA SER A 279 4.90 16.53 19.75
C SER A 279 3.88 15.45 20.14
N LEU A 280 4.12 14.74 21.25
CA LEU A 280 3.10 13.92 21.94
C LEU A 280 1.79 14.70 22.15
N VAL A 281 1.90 16.03 22.27
CA VAL A 281 0.79 16.96 22.40
C VAL A 281 0.12 17.19 21.03
N ASN A 282 0.85 17.37 19.93
CA ASN A 282 0.24 17.36 18.58
C ASN A 282 -0.37 16.00 18.21
N MET A 283 0.10 14.86 18.71
CA MET A 283 -0.63 13.59 18.51
C MET A 283 -2.05 13.64 19.10
N LEU A 284 -2.27 14.41 20.18
CA LEU A 284 -3.59 14.69 20.77
C LEU A 284 -4.37 15.80 20.02
N PHE A 285 -3.67 16.76 19.41
CA PHE A 285 -4.26 17.91 18.72
C PHE A 285 -4.46 17.72 17.21
N VAL A 286 -3.77 16.79 16.56
CA VAL A 286 -3.98 16.42 15.15
C VAL A 286 -5.29 15.63 15.09
N PRO A 287 -6.35 16.18 14.47
CA PRO A 287 -7.65 15.53 14.43
C PRO A 287 -7.58 14.11 13.86
N PHE A 288 -6.71 13.92 12.86
CA PHE A 288 -6.51 12.65 12.15
C PHE A 288 -5.82 11.54 12.95
N ASN A 289 -5.38 11.76 14.19
CA ASN A 289 -4.85 10.69 15.05
C ASN A 289 -5.85 10.26 16.14
N ARG A 290 -7.01 10.93 16.21
CA ARG A 290 -8.04 10.68 17.20
C ARG A 290 -8.89 9.49 16.82
N TYR A 291 -9.40 8.84 17.85
CA TYR A 291 -10.43 7.80 17.71
C TYR A 291 -11.59 8.27 16.82
N GLU A 292 -12.06 9.50 17.01
CA GLU A 292 -13.18 10.09 16.24
C GLU A 292 -12.90 10.12 14.75
N ALA A 293 -11.67 10.47 14.33
CA ALA A 293 -11.31 10.47 12.92
C ALA A 293 -11.37 9.06 12.33
N PHE A 294 -10.86 8.05 13.04
CA PHE A 294 -10.99 6.65 12.60
C PHE A 294 -12.45 6.22 12.46
N LYS A 295 -13.28 6.54 13.46
CA LYS A 295 -14.71 6.22 13.45
C LYS A 295 -15.41 6.89 12.27
N ASN A 296 -15.12 8.17 12.02
CA ASN A 296 -15.68 8.94 10.92
C ASN A 296 -15.19 8.43 9.54
N THR A 297 -13.96 7.94 9.43
CA THR A 297 -13.47 7.28 8.20
C THR A 297 -14.36 6.09 7.79
N TYR A 298 -14.92 5.37 8.76
CA TYR A 298 -15.70 4.16 8.50
C TYR A 298 -17.18 4.30 8.82
N VAL A 299 -17.70 5.53 8.99
CA VAL A 299 -19.11 5.77 9.36
C VAL A 299 -20.08 5.46 8.22
N HIS A 300 -19.66 5.71 6.97
CA HIS A 300 -20.43 5.38 5.78
C HIS A 300 -20.10 3.96 5.31
N SER A 301 -21.12 3.25 4.82
CA SER A 301 -21.03 1.87 4.37
C SER A 301 -21.07 1.79 2.85
N ILE A 302 -20.32 0.85 2.27
CA ILE A 302 -20.62 0.36 0.93
C ILE A 302 -21.80 -0.60 1.07
N ILE A 303 -22.91 -0.28 0.44
CA ILE A 303 -24.13 -1.09 0.45
C ILE A 303 -23.96 -2.28 -0.49
N PRO A 304 -24.42 -3.49 -0.12
CA PRO A 304 -24.40 -4.64 -0.99
C PRO A 304 -25.09 -4.36 -2.33
N VAL A 305 -24.52 -4.90 -3.41
CA VAL A 305 -25.13 -4.93 -4.75
C VAL A 305 -25.55 -6.37 -5.00
N PRO A 306 -26.83 -6.73 -4.79
CA PRO A 306 -27.32 -8.06 -5.13
C PRO A 306 -27.22 -8.29 -6.64
N ASN A 307 -26.94 -9.51 -7.06
CA ASN A 307 -26.77 -9.88 -8.47
C ASN A 307 -27.80 -10.91 -8.95
N PHE A 308 -28.91 -11.08 -8.23
CA PHE A 308 -29.94 -12.08 -8.55
C PHE A 308 -30.69 -11.77 -9.85
N ASP A 309 -30.71 -10.50 -10.24
CA ASP A 309 -31.32 -9.94 -11.45
C ASP A 309 -30.26 -9.61 -12.53
N MET A 310 -28.98 -9.90 -12.27
CA MET A 310 -27.94 -9.74 -13.27
C MET A 310 -28.21 -10.71 -14.43
N PRO A 311 -28.30 -10.24 -15.69
CA PRO A 311 -28.62 -11.09 -16.82
C PRO A 311 -27.65 -12.27 -16.96
N SER A 312 -28.19 -13.47 -17.16
CA SER A 312 -27.40 -14.68 -17.41
C SER A 312 -26.94 -14.81 -18.88
N GLU A 313 -27.67 -14.16 -19.79
CA GLU A 313 -27.41 -14.13 -21.23
C GLU A 313 -27.34 -12.68 -21.71
N SER A 314 -26.34 -12.34 -22.50
CA SER A 314 -26.28 -11.07 -23.22
C SER A 314 -27.25 -11.13 -24.41
N ASN A 315 -27.84 -9.99 -24.79
CA ASN A 315 -28.43 -9.87 -26.12
C ASN A 315 -27.38 -10.25 -27.19
N GLU A 316 -27.81 -10.76 -28.34
CA GLU A 316 -26.90 -11.21 -29.42
C GLU A 316 -25.96 -10.08 -29.92
N ASP A 317 -26.31 -8.83 -29.65
CA ASP A 317 -25.48 -7.65 -29.85
C ASP A 317 -24.80 -7.22 -28.53
N ALA A 318 -23.51 -7.51 -28.38
CA ALA A 318 -22.71 -6.99 -27.27
C ALA A 318 -22.64 -5.45 -27.34
N GLU A 319 -23.13 -4.76 -26.32
CA GLU A 319 -23.10 -3.29 -26.27
C GLU A 319 -21.70 -2.74 -26.01
N ILE A 320 -20.82 -3.55 -25.40
CA ILE A 320 -19.44 -3.16 -25.07
C ILE A 320 -18.45 -4.26 -25.47
N ASN A 321 -17.57 -3.91 -26.41
CA ASN A 321 -16.49 -4.78 -26.84
C ASN A 321 -15.30 -4.74 -25.87
N PRO A 322 -14.59 -5.86 -25.66
CA PRO A 322 -13.34 -5.89 -24.91
C PRO A 322 -12.28 -4.92 -25.48
N PRO A 323 -11.31 -4.46 -24.68
CA PRO A 323 -10.29 -3.56 -25.17
C PRO A 323 -9.42 -4.23 -26.24
N ASN A 324 -9.14 -3.52 -27.33
CA ASN A 324 -8.31 -4.01 -28.42
C ASN A 324 -6.82 -3.94 -28.05
N ASN A 325 -6.35 -4.88 -27.23
CA ASN A 325 -4.95 -5.04 -26.85
C ASN A 325 -4.33 -6.22 -27.59
N PRO A 326 -3.63 -6.01 -28.73
CA PRO A 326 -2.95 -7.11 -29.43
C PRO A 326 -1.96 -7.80 -28.47
N ARG A 327 -2.10 -9.12 -28.33
CA ARG A 327 -1.21 -9.92 -27.48
C ARG A 327 0.22 -9.82 -28.02
N GLN A 328 1.11 -9.14 -27.29
CA GLN A 328 2.54 -9.22 -27.62
C GLN A 328 3.03 -10.68 -27.49
N PRO A 329 3.76 -11.21 -28.49
CA PRO A 329 4.31 -12.56 -28.43
C PRO A 329 5.26 -12.74 -27.23
N GLY A 330 5.13 -13.85 -26.51
CA GLY A 330 6.04 -14.24 -25.44
C GLY A 330 5.38 -14.36 -24.07
N ARG A 331 6.13 -14.95 -23.11
CA ARG A 331 5.68 -15.17 -21.73
C ARG A 331 5.38 -13.81 -21.06
N PRO A 332 4.16 -13.58 -20.52
CA PRO A 332 3.88 -12.37 -19.76
C PRO A 332 4.87 -12.22 -18.60
N CYS A 333 5.61 -11.11 -18.58
CA CYS A 333 6.51 -10.81 -17.48
C CYS A 333 5.67 -10.45 -16.25
N THR A 334 5.57 -11.40 -15.31
CA THR A 334 4.87 -11.18 -14.03
C THR A 334 5.74 -10.49 -12.99
N LYS A 335 7.02 -10.25 -13.30
CA LYS A 335 7.98 -9.61 -12.41
C LYS A 335 7.98 -8.10 -12.69
N ARG A 336 7.85 -7.32 -11.62
CA ARG A 336 8.07 -5.87 -11.64
C ARG A 336 9.44 -5.59 -12.29
N LYS A 337 9.50 -4.64 -13.23
CA LYS A 337 10.79 -4.12 -13.70
C LYS A 337 11.49 -3.51 -12.49
N GLU A 338 12.70 -3.97 -12.20
CA GLU A 338 13.44 -3.50 -11.03
C GLU A 338 13.71 -1.99 -11.15
N ASN A 339 13.63 -1.26 -10.02
CA ASN A 339 13.91 0.17 -9.99
C ASN A 339 15.37 0.45 -10.44
N ILE A 340 15.59 1.63 -11.02
CA ILE A 340 16.94 2.11 -11.37
C ILE A 340 17.79 2.11 -10.09
N GLY A 341 18.82 1.25 -10.05
CA GLY A 341 19.67 1.03 -8.87
C GLY A 341 19.56 -0.35 -8.22
N ALA A 342 18.65 -1.23 -8.68
CA ALA A 342 18.67 -2.62 -8.26
C ALA A 342 19.99 -3.29 -8.68
N VAL A 343 20.77 -3.73 -7.68
CA VAL A 343 21.97 -4.51 -7.93
C VAL A 343 21.53 -5.81 -8.61
N LEU A 344 21.89 -5.96 -9.89
CA LEU A 344 21.79 -7.23 -10.61
C LEU A 344 22.32 -8.32 -9.68
N LYS A 345 21.45 -9.25 -9.27
CA LYS A 345 21.87 -10.35 -8.41
C LYS A 345 23.06 -11.00 -9.09
N LYS A 346 24.19 -11.12 -8.38
CA LYS A 346 25.32 -11.90 -8.88
C LYS A 346 25.04 -13.37 -8.62
N PRO A 347 25.29 -14.26 -9.59
CA PRO A 347 25.15 -15.69 -9.36
C PRO A 347 26.16 -16.11 -8.28
N ARG A 348 25.74 -16.97 -7.36
CA ARG A 348 26.61 -17.54 -6.32
C ARG A 348 26.94 -18.98 -6.66
N ARG A 349 28.12 -19.45 -6.30
CA ARG A 349 28.45 -20.87 -6.44
C ARG A 349 27.60 -21.68 -5.46
N CYS A 350 26.72 -22.53 -5.95
CA CYS A 350 25.96 -23.44 -5.11
C CYS A 350 26.86 -24.60 -4.69
N SER A 351 27.05 -24.78 -3.38
CA SER A 351 27.87 -25.86 -2.82
C SER A 351 27.30 -27.28 -3.03
N ARG A 352 26.11 -27.42 -3.63
CA ARG A 352 25.48 -28.73 -3.93
C ARG A 352 25.71 -29.13 -5.38
N CYS A 353 25.44 -28.24 -6.33
CA CYS A 353 25.64 -28.52 -7.77
C CYS A 353 26.93 -27.90 -8.33
N ASN A 354 27.74 -27.23 -7.51
CA ASN A 354 28.98 -26.52 -7.84
C ASN A 354 28.91 -25.47 -8.97
N LYS A 355 27.71 -25.16 -9.48
CA LYS A 355 27.44 -24.17 -10.53
C LYS A 355 27.20 -22.78 -9.95
N TYR A 356 27.52 -21.74 -10.72
CA TYR A 356 27.15 -20.36 -10.42
C TYR A 356 25.67 -20.13 -10.76
N VAL A 357 24.84 -19.95 -9.72
CA VAL A 357 23.37 -20.01 -9.82
C VAL A 357 22.70 -19.02 -8.86
N TYR A 358 21.41 -18.78 -9.06
CA TYR A 358 20.59 -17.85 -8.24
C TYR A 358 19.79 -18.54 -7.12
N HIS A 359 19.69 -19.87 -7.12
CA HIS A 359 19.00 -20.63 -6.08
C HIS A 359 19.86 -20.78 -4.81
N LYS A 360 19.25 -21.08 -3.65
CA LYS A 360 19.96 -21.42 -2.40
C LYS A 360 20.28 -22.92 -2.37
N ARG A 361 21.30 -23.36 -1.62
CA ARG A 361 21.62 -24.80 -1.43
C ARG A 361 20.38 -25.61 -1.05
N THR A 362 19.56 -25.07 -0.15
CA THR A 362 18.31 -25.69 0.33
C THR A 362 17.22 -25.83 -0.72
N THR A 363 17.30 -25.05 -1.81
CA THR A 363 16.35 -25.07 -2.93
C THR A 363 16.96 -25.66 -4.20
N CYS A 364 18.17 -26.21 -4.11
CA CYS A 364 18.86 -26.84 -5.22
C CYS A 364 18.25 -28.22 -5.49
N THR A 365 17.85 -28.46 -6.73
CA THR A 365 17.13 -29.67 -7.17
C THR A 365 18.04 -30.78 -7.70
N GLU A 366 19.37 -30.55 -7.78
CA GLU A 366 20.29 -31.63 -8.16
C GLU A 366 20.46 -32.64 -7.02
N ALA A 367 20.65 -33.90 -7.39
CA ALA A 367 20.92 -34.97 -6.44
C ALA A 367 22.13 -34.60 -5.55
N LEU A 368 22.14 -35.09 -4.31
CA LEU A 368 23.39 -35.03 -3.53
C LEU A 368 24.35 -35.98 -4.23
N ASN A 369 25.49 -35.47 -4.69
CA ASN A 369 26.58 -36.36 -5.07
C ASN A 369 27.13 -36.90 -3.75
N ASP A 370 27.13 -38.23 -3.62
CA ASP A 370 27.67 -38.97 -2.48
C ASP A 370 29.13 -38.61 -2.20
#